data_AF-A0A0F9DUD1-F1
#
_entry.id   AF-A0A0F9DUD1-F1
#
_cell.length_a   1.000
_cell.length_b   1.000
_cell.length_c   1.000
_cell.angle_alpha   90.00
_cell.angle_beta   90.00
_cell.angle_gamma   90.00
#
_symmetry.space_group_name_H-M   'P 1'
#
loop_
_entity.id
_entity.type
_entity.pdbx_description
1 polymer ?
#
loop_
_entity_poly.entity_id
_entity_poly.type
_entity_poly.pdbx_seq_one_letter_code
_entity_poly.pdbx_strand_id
1 'polypeptide(L)'
;EIVDPNVFNYFNDLITWGFIGARTSSSPLHRHFASSMKIPVGFKNTLDGDVKIAINAAITSKNKQSFISIDDDGRICQKSSSGNEFSHIVLRGSKTSINYDEKSLINTSELMKEKKQNFPIIIDCAHGNSRYIYQNQIKAFEYILGLIEKEIFPIIGVMLESNLKEGKQNLNPLNLRFGKSITDPCIDFEKTKDLIFKADEKLSKLYFHQNHL
;
A
#
# COMPACT_ATOMS: atom_id res chain seq x y z
N GLU A 1 8.43 -2.45 0.18
CA GLU A 1 7.93 -3.10 1.40
C GLU A 1 8.99 -3.01 2.48
N ILE A 2 8.61 -2.72 3.72
CA ILE A 2 9.53 -2.76 4.86
C ILE A 2 9.35 -4.13 5.52
N VAL A 3 10.19 -5.09 5.12
CA VAL A 3 10.18 -6.46 5.64
C VAL A 3 11.07 -6.58 6.88
N ASP A 4 12.26 -6.00 6.80
CA ASP A 4 13.17 -5.86 7.93
C ASP A 4 13.41 -4.36 8.19
N PRO A 5 12.90 -3.83 9.31
CA PRO A 5 13.18 -2.47 9.76
C PRO A 5 14.66 -2.07 9.75
N ASN A 6 15.57 -2.98 10.07
CA ASN A 6 16.99 -2.66 10.16
C ASN A 6 17.63 -2.48 8.77
N VAL A 7 17.14 -3.21 7.76
CA VAL A 7 17.61 -3.07 6.37
C VAL A 7 17.14 -1.75 5.76
N PHE A 8 15.98 -1.23 6.19
CA PHE A 8 15.43 0.01 5.65
C PHE A 8 16.38 1.21 5.82
N ASN A 9 17.14 1.28 6.91
CA ASN A 9 18.05 2.41 7.17
C ASN A 9 19.15 2.55 6.11
N TYR A 10 19.49 1.48 5.39
CA TYR A 10 20.48 1.50 4.30
C TYR A 10 19.95 2.12 2.99
N PHE A 11 18.64 2.38 2.90
CA PHE A 11 17.97 2.86 1.69
C PHE A 11 16.99 4.02 1.98
N ASN A 12 17.02 4.58 3.19
CA ASN A 12 16.01 5.54 3.64
C ASN A 12 16.08 6.89 2.91
N ASP A 13 17.20 7.15 2.23
CA ASP A 13 17.48 8.30 1.39
C ASP A 13 16.91 8.16 -0.03
N LEU A 14 16.58 6.93 -0.45
CA LEU A 14 16.05 6.62 -1.79
C LEU A 14 14.55 6.33 -1.82
N ILE A 15 13.96 5.97 -0.67
CA ILE A 15 12.57 5.53 -0.60
C ILE A 15 11.67 6.71 -0.26
N THR A 16 10.69 7.00 -1.12
CA THR A 16 9.73 8.09 -0.95
C THR A 16 8.38 7.65 -0.37
N TRP A 17 8.06 6.37 -0.45
CA TRP A 17 6.85 5.76 0.10
C TRP A 17 7.13 4.32 0.55
N GLY A 18 6.63 3.95 1.73
CA GLY A 18 6.79 2.63 2.30
C GLY A 18 5.46 1.95 2.62
N PHE A 19 5.50 0.64 2.82
CA PHE A 19 4.37 -0.08 3.40
C PHE A 19 4.83 -1.25 4.26
N ILE A 20 4.02 -1.57 5.27
CA ILE A 20 4.13 -2.76 6.11
C ILE A 20 3.19 -3.83 5.54
N GLY A 21 3.74 -5.02 5.30
CA GLY A 21 3.04 -6.14 4.69
C GLY A 21 1.94 -6.74 5.57
N ALA A 22 1.02 -7.47 4.95
CA ALA A 22 -0.14 -8.07 5.63
C ALA A 22 0.21 -9.04 6.77
N ARG A 23 1.44 -9.62 6.74
CA ARG A 23 1.96 -10.51 7.78
C ARG A 23 2.64 -9.76 8.93
N THR A 24 3.07 -8.53 8.71
CA THR A 24 3.83 -7.73 9.67
C THR A 24 3.07 -6.52 10.19
N SER A 25 1.88 -6.21 9.66
CA SER A 25 0.99 -5.16 10.20
C SER A 25 0.60 -5.40 11.67
N SER A 26 0.62 -6.65 12.16
CA SER A 26 0.41 -6.99 13.57
C SER A 26 1.66 -6.84 14.44
N SER A 27 2.84 -6.68 13.85
CA SER A 27 4.12 -6.63 14.55
C SER A 27 4.32 -5.29 15.26
N PRO A 28 4.50 -5.27 16.60
CA PRO A 28 4.83 -4.04 17.32
C PRO A 28 6.12 -3.39 16.80
N LEU A 29 7.13 -4.20 16.47
CA LEU A 29 8.42 -3.70 15.95
C LEU A 29 8.23 -2.87 14.68
N HIS A 30 7.43 -3.35 13.73
CA HIS A 30 7.16 -2.63 12.48
C HIS A 30 6.37 -1.35 12.71
N ARG A 31 5.38 -1.38 13.61
CA ARG A 31 4.58 -0.20 13.97
C ARG A 31 5.42 0.89 14.63
N HIS A 32 6.29 0.50 15.56
CA HIS A 32 7.18 1.43 16.23
C HIS A 32 8.22 1.98 15.25
N PHE A 33 8.78 1.15 14.38
CA PHE A 33 9.73 1.62 13.38
C PHE A 33 9.08 2.60 12.38
N ALA A 34 7.89 2.28 11.88
CA ALA A 34 7.11 3.17 10.99
C ALA A 34 6.83 4.54 11.63
N SER A 35 6.66 4.60 12.95
CA SER A 35 6.46 5.87 13.68
C SER A 35 7.67 6.80 13.64
N SER A 36 8.87 6.28 13.36
CA SER A 36 10.11 7.06 13.25
C SER A 36 10.44 7.51 11.83
N MET A 37 9.67 7.04 10.84
CA MET A 37 9.92 7.36 9.43
C MET A 37 9.44 8.76 9.06
N LYS A 38 10.20 9.41 8.18
CA LYS A 38 9.87 10.73 7.61
C LYS A 38 9.17 10.64 6.25
N ILE A 39 8.65 9.46 5.91
CA ILE A 39 7.94 9.18 4.65
C ILE A 39 6.55 8.63 4.94
N PRO A 40 5.60 8.71 4.00
CA PRO A 40 4.32 8.03 4.11
C PRO A 40 4.49 6.51 4.22
N VAL A 41 3.76 5.91 5.17
CA VAL A 41 3.79 4.46 5.41
C VAL A 41 2.39 3.88 5.42
N GLY A 42 2.14 2.95 4.50
CA GLY A 42 0.87 2.23 4.40
C GLY A 42 0.86 0.93 5.21
N PHE A 43 -0.24 0.62 5.88
CA PHE A 43 -0.42 -0.67 6.57
C PHE A 43 -1.42 -1.53 5.82
N LYS A 44 -0.97 -2.69 5.32
CA LYS A 44 -1.87 -3.65 4.66
C LYS A 44 -2.81 -4.30 5.67
N ASN A 45 -4.09 -4.46 5.31
CA ASN A 45 -4.98 -5.38 6.03
C ASN A 45 -4.39 -6.80 6.03
N THR A 46 -4.78 -7.63 7.01
CA THR A 46 -4.23 -8.98 7.15
C THR A 46 -4.62 -9.88 5.96
N LEU A 47 -3.96 -11.03 5.84
CA LEU A 47 -4.26 -12.02 4.79
C LEU A 47 -5.71 -12.52 4.85
N ASP A 48 -6.31 -12.53 6.05
CA ASP A 48 -7.71 -12.91 6.29
C ASP A 48 -8.70 -11.76 6.03
N GLY A 49 -8.21 -10.57 5.65
CA GLY A 49 -9.03 -9.41 5.36
C GLY A 49 -9.30 -8.49 6.55
N ASP A 50 -8.66 -8.70 7.70
CA ASP A 50 -8.91 -7.87 8.89
C ASP A 50 -8.24 -6.50 8.75
N VAL A 51 -9.08 -5.49 8.53
CA VAL A 51 -8.68 -4.09 8.40
C VAL A 51 -8.40 -3.44 9.77
N LYS A 52 -8.96 -3.97 10.86
CA LYS A 52 -8.75 -3.40 12.22
C LYS A 52 -7.28 -3.44 12.62
N ILE A 53 -6.55 -4.47 12.21
CA ILE A 53 -5.11 -4.58 12.46
C ILE A 53 -4.35 -3.46 11.75
N ALA A 54 -4.69 -3.15 10.49
CA ALA A 54 -4.09 -2.04 9.76
C ALA A 54 -4.43 -0.68 10.41
N ILE A 55 -5.69 -0.47 10.80
CA ILE A 55 -6.13 0.75 11.50
C ILE A 55 -5.36 0.93 12.81
N ASN A 56 -5.29 -0.11 13.64
CA ASN A 56 -4.55 -0.06 14.90
C ASN A 56 -3.05 0.20 14.66
N ALA A 57 -2.47 -0.38 13.60
CA ALA A 57 -1.08 -0.15 13.24
C ALA A 57 -0.82 1.31 12.83
N ALA A 58 -1.69 1.89 12.01
CA ALA A 58 -1.62 3.30 11.63
C ALA A 58 -1.79 4.23 12.85
N ILE A 59 -2.69 3.90 13.78
CA ILE A 59 -2.82 4.62 15.06
C ILE A 59 -1.54 4.54 15.87
N THR A 60 -0.96 3.35 16.05
CA THR A 60 0.31 3.20 16.78
C THR A 60 1.42 4.02 16.13
N SER A 61 1.55 3.94 14.80
CA SER A 61 2.56 4.64 14.03
C SER A 61 2.44 6.17 14.11
N LYS A 62 1.21 6.69 14.19
CA LYS A 62 0.95 8.14 14.31
C LYS A 62 1.38 8.73 15.65
N ASN A 63 1.58 7.91 16.68
CA ASN A 63 1.92 8.38 18.02
C ASN A 63 3.41 8.20 18.33
N LYS A 64 3.91 8.97 19.30
CA LYS A 64 5.26 8.83 19.86
C LYS A 64 5.48 7.42 20.40
N GLN A 65 6.60 6.81 20.01
CA GLN A 65 7.02 5.49 20.45
C GLN A 65 8.43 5.54 21.04
N SER A 66 8.75 4.56 21.89
CA SER A 66 10.10 4.27 22.36
C SER A 66 10.38 2.79 22.15
N PHE A 67 11.47 2.46 21.47
CA PHE A 67 11.77 1.08 21.04
C PHE A 67 13.27 0.86 20.85
N ILE A 68 13.70 -0.40 20.88
CA ILE A 68 15.09 -0.78 20.59
C ILE A 68 15.29 -0.90 19.08
N SER A 69 16.40 -0.36 18.57
CA SER A 69 16.76 -0.37 17.16
C SER A 69 18.29 -0.34 17.00
N ILE A 70 18.75 -0.13 15.77
CA ILE A 70 20.16 0.02 15.41
C ILE A 70 20.37 1.48 14.97
N ASP A 71 21.47 2.10 15.42
CA ASP A 71 21.90 3.43 14.97
C ASP A 71 22.68 3.36 13.64
N ASP A 72 23.12 4.51 13.15
CA ASP A 72 23.79 4.62 11.84
C ASP A 72 25.19 3.98 11.85
N ASP A 73 25.76 3.73 13.02
CA ASP A 73 27.04 3.01 13.21
C ASP A 73 26.85 1.50 13.43
N GLY A 74 25.62 0.99 13.35
CA GLY A 74 25.33 -0.43 13.52
C GLY A 74 25.23 -0.87 14.99
N ARG A 75 25.16 0.05 15.96
CA ARG A 75 25.07 -0.28 17.39
C ARG A 75 23.63 -0.34 17.85
N ILE A 76 23.36 -1.22 18.82
CA ILE A 76 22.05 -1.31 19.45
C ILE A 76 21.81 -0.03 20.27
N CYS A 77 20.66 0.61 20.05
CA CYS A 77 20.27 1.83 20.74
C CYS A 77 18.77 1.84 21.07
N GLN A 78 18.39 2.68 22.03
CA GLN A 78 16.99 3.06 22.23
C GLN A 78 16.67 4.24 21.32
N LYS A 79 15.67 4.09 20.44
CA LYS A 79 15.12 5.18 19.63
C LYS A 79 13.81 5.66 20.21
N SER A 80 13.58 6.96 20.09
CA SER A 80 12.29 7.61 20.36
C SER A 80 11.81 8.30 19.09
N SER A 81 10.53 8.13 18.76
CA SER A 81 9.91 8.76 17.59
C SER A 81 8.94 9.87 18.00
N SER A 82 8.63 10.79 17.09
CA SER A 82 7.56 11.76 17.26
C SER A 82 6.19 11.23 16.80
N GLY A 83 6.15 10.08 16.13
CA GLY A 83 5.00 9.61 15.38
C GLY A 83 5.07 10.01 13.90
N ASN A 84 4.32 9.29 13.06
CA ASN A 84 4.24 9.48 11.63
C ASN A 84 2.80 9.84 11.21
N GLU A 85 2.57 11.13 10.92
CA GLU A 85 1.28 11.67 10.52
C GLU A 85 0.81 11.22 9.12
N PHE A 86 1.74 10.71 8.30
CA PHE A 86 1.49 10.22 6.94
C PHE A 86 1.12 8.73 6.89
N SER A 87 0.79 8.14 8.04
CA SER A 87 0.32 6.76 8.15
C SER A 87 -1.04 6.60 7.46
N HIS A 88 -1.21 5.55 6.65
CA HIS A 88 -2.43 5.31 5.90
C HIS A 88 -2.76 3.81 5.79
N ILE A 89 -3.96 3.49 5.30
CA ILE A 89 -4.44 2.10 5.17
C ILE A 89 -4.19 1.61 3.75
N VAL A 90 -3.77 0.35 3.61
CA VAL A 90 -3.67 -0.34 2.33
C VAL A 90 -4.65 -1.51 2.28
N LEU A 91 -5.68 -1.39 1.44
CA LEU A 91 -6.69 -2.43 1.24
C LEU A 91 -6.26 -3.37 0.11
N ARG A 92 -6.03 -4.65 0.41
CA ARG A 92 -5.44 -5.65 -0.51
C ARG A 92 -6.27 -6.92 -0.72
N GLY A 93 -7.51 -6.89 -0.25
CA GLY A 93 -8.42 -8.04 -0.21
C GLY A 93 -7.95 -9.12 0.77
N SER A 94 -8.49 -10.31 0.61
CA SER A 94 -8.14 -11.51 1.36
C SER A 94 -8.05 -12.70 0.40
N LYS A 95 -7.91 -13.93 0.92
CA LYS A 95 -8.04 -15.12 0.08
C LYS A 95 -9.44 -15.31 -0.51
N THR A 96 -10.48 -14.86 0.20
CA THR A 96 -11.88 -15.18 -0.09
C THR A 96 -12.71 -13.98 -0.52
N SER A 97 -12.23 -12.76 -0.29
CA SER A 97 -12.97 -11.53 -0.53
C SER A 97 -12.09 -10.43 -1.14
N ILE A 98 -12.71 -9.63 -2.01
CA ILE A 98 -12.20 -8.31 -2.38
C ILE A 98 -12.57 -7.32 -1.27
N ASN A 99 -11.89 -6.18 -1.20
CA ASN A 99 -12.25 -5.10 -0.28
C ASN A 99 -12.09 -3.70 -0.87
N TYR A 100 -12.24 -3.57 -2.20
CA TYR A 100 -12.27 -2.29 -2.90
C TYR A 100 -13.68 -1.80 -3.25
N ASP A 101 -14.71 -2.62 -3.00
CA ASP A 101 -16.10 -2.29 -3.24
C ASP A 101 -16.66 -1.30 -2.19
N GLU A 102 -17.74 -0.60 -2.54
CA GLU A 102 -18.36 0.42 -1.67
C GLU A 102 -18.71 -0.12 -0.27
N LYS A 103 -19.23 -1.35 -0.17
CA LYS A 103 -19.60 -1.95 1.14
C LYS A 103 -18.36 -2.13 2.01
N SER A 104 -17.26 -2.61 1.43
CA SER A 104 -15.99 -2.77 2.13
C SER A 104 -15.40 -1.42 2.57
N LEU A 105 -15.53 -0.38 1.74
CA LEU A 105 -15.05 0.98 2.04
C LEU A 105 -15.89 1.67 3.12
N ILE A 106 -17.22 1.51 3.09
CA ILE A 106 -18.13 1.99 4.14
C ILE A 106 -17.74 1.36 5.48
N ASN A 107 -17.64 0.03 5.53
CA ASN A 107 -17.23 -0.67 6.76
C ASN A 107 -15.85 -0.22 7.26
N THR A 108 -14.89 -0.03 6.36
CA THR A 108 -13.56 0.48 6.72
C THR A 108 -13.64 1.89 7.32
N SER A 109 -14.47 2.75 6.73
CA SER A 109 -14.68 4.13 7.18
C SER A 109 -15.37 4.18 8.54
N GLU A 110 -16.35 3.32 8.78
CA GLU A 110 -17.03 3.17 10.07
C GLU A 110 -16.05 2.73 11.16
N LEU A 111 -15.21 1.72 10.90
CA LEU A 111 -14.19 1.27 11.84
C LEU A 111 -13.17 2.37 12.18
N MET A 112 -12.77 3.19 11.21
CA MET A 112 -11.91 4.35 11.47
C MET A 112 -12.63 5.40 12.32
N LYS A 113 -13.91 5.67 12.03
CA LYS A 113 -14.75 6.63 12.76
C LYS A 113 -14.96 6.21 14.22
N GLU A 114 -15.19 4.93 14.49
CA GLU A 114 -15.27 4.36 15.85
C GLU A 114 -13.99 4.63 16.65
N LYS A 115 -12.83 4.67 15.98
CA LYS A 115 -11.53 4.98 16.57
C LYS A 115 -11.16 6.47 16.53
N LYS A 116 -12.09 7.33 16.12
CA LYS A 116 -11.88 8.78 15.91
C LYS A 116 -10.72 9.08 14.96
N GLN A 117 -10.59 8.28 13.91
CA GLN A 117 -9.59 8.45 12.86
C GLN A 117 -10.27 8.63 11.50
N ASN A 118 -9.53 9.20 10.57
CA ASN A 118 -9.90 9.31 9.16
C ASN A 118 -8.63 9.17 8.31
N PHE A 119 -8.08 7.97 8.25
CA PHE A 119 -6.84 7.74 7.51
C PHE A 119 -7.10 7.73 6.00
N PRO A 120 -6.15 8.22 5.19
CA PRO A 120 -6.17 7.98 3.77
C PRO A 120 -6.13 6.48 3.45
N ILE A 121 -6.65 6.12 2.28
CA ILE A 121 -6.71 4.73 1.79
C ILE A 121 -5.97 4.64 0.45
N ILE A 122 -5.05 3.69 0.36
CA ILE A 122 -4.52 3.17 -0.89
C ILE A 122 -5.13 1.79 -1.13
N ILE A 123 -5.55 1.51 -2.37
CA ILE A 123 -6.13 0.20 -2.71
C ILE A 123 -5.18 -0.57 -3.61
N ASP A 124 -4.73 -1.72 -3.14
CA ASP A 124 -3.93 -2.69 -3.89
C ASP A 124 -4.85 -3.48 -4.83
N CYS A 125 -4.71 -3.25 -6.13
CA CYS A 125 -5.51 -3.89 -7.17
C CYS A 125 -5.13 -5.36 -7.40
N ALA A 126 -3.94 -5.78 -6.95
CA ALA A 126 -3.41 -7.13 -7.11
C ALA A 126 -4.00 -8.09 -6.07
N HIS A 127 -3.30 -9.20 -5.82
CA HIS A 127 -3.50 -9.94 -4.58
C HIS A 127 -4.95 -10.45 -4.37
N GLY A 128 -5.52 -10.27 -3.16
CA GLY A 128 -6.89 -10.71 -2.86
C GLY A 128 -7.94 -9.97 -3.69
N ASN A 129 -7.67 -8.71 -4.00
CA ASN A 129 -8.52 -7.87 -4.83
C ASN A 129 -8.56 -8.32 -6.29
N SER A 130 -7.47 -8.87 -6.82
CA SER A 130 -7.46 -9.50 -8.14
C SER A 130 -7.96 -10.96 -8.12
N ARG A 131 -8.32 -11.50 -6.95
CA ARG A 131 -8.54 -12.94 -6.72
C ARG A 131 -7.34 -13.78 -7.17
N TYR A 132 -6.13 -13.23 -7.02
CA TYR A 132 -4.86 -13.81 -7.47
C TYR A 132 -4.79 -14.10 -8.97
N ILE A 133 -5.62 -13.40 -9.77
CA ILE A 133 -5.61 -13.45 -11.24
C ILE A 133 -5.17 -12.07 -11.72
N TYR A 134 -3.92 -11.95 -12.18
CA TYR A 134 -3.30 -10.64 -12.44
C TYR A 134 -4.06 -9.77 -13.45
N GLN A 135 -4.79 -10.36 -14.39
CA GLN A 135 -5.60 -9.61 -15.36
C GLN A 135 -6.79 -8.89 -14.69
N ASN A 136 -7.27 -9.38 -13.55
CA ASN A 136 -8.35 -8.72 -12.80
C ASN A 136 -7.90 -7.41 -12.15
N GLN A 137 -6.59 -7.11 -12.09
CA GLN A 137 -6.08 -5.81 -11.66
C GLN A 137 -6.66 -4.66 -12.50
N ILE A 138 -6.86 -4.88 -13.79
CA ILE A 138 -7.46 -3.89 -14.72
C ILE A 138 -8.87 -3.55 -14.27
N LYS A 139 -9.70 -4.57 -14.04
CA LYS A 139 -11.09 -4.40 -13.59
C LYS A 139 -11.18 -3.71 -12.23
N ALA A 140 -10.32 -4.11 -11.29
CA ALA A 140 -10.24 -3.49 -9.97
C ALA A 140 -9.86 -2.00 -10.10
N PHE A 141 -8.81 -1.71 -10.87
CA PHE A 141 -8.35 -0.34 -11.11
C PHE A 141 -9.46 0.54 -11.71
N GLU A 142 -10.13 0.08 -12.76
CA GLU A 142 -11.19 0.86 -13.43
C GLU A 142 -12.37 1.16 -12.49
N TYR A 143 -12.74 0.18 -11.67
CA TYR A 143 -13.78 0.37 -10.66
C TYR A 143 -13.35 1.40 -9.60
N ILE A 144 -12.14 1.26 -9.06
CA ILE A 144 -11.59 2.17 -8.05
C ILE A 144 -11.43 3.59 -8.61
N LEU A 145 -11.00 3.73 -9.85
CA LEU A 145 -10.89 5.02 -10.53
C LEU A 145 -12.24 5.75 -10.60
N GLY A 146 -13.33 5.00 -10.83
CA GLY A 146 -14.69 5.54 -10.73
C GLY A 146 -15.11 5.95 -9.32
N LEU A 147 -14.56 5.34 -8.27
CA LEU A 147 -14.78 5.78 -6.89
C LEU A 147 -13.98 7.03 -6.53
N ILE A 148 -12.72 7.11 -6.99
CA ILE A 148 -11.86 8.28 -6.77
C ILE A 148 -12.49 9.52 -7.43
N GLU A 149 -12.99 9.40 -8.65
CA GLU A 149 -13.67 10.50 -9.36
C GLU A 149 -14.87 11.06 -8.59
N LYS A 150 -15.59 10.22 -7.83
CA LYS A 150 -16.75 10.65 -7.05
C LYS A 150 -16.38 11.32 -5.72
N GLU A 151 -15.13 11.21 -5.28
CA GLU A 151 -14.62 11.77 -4.01
C GLU A 151 -15.43 11.35 -2.75
N ILE A 152 -16.06 10.16 -2.78
CA ILE A 152 -16.92 9.68 -1.68
C ILE A 152 -16.13 9.11 -0.51
N PHE A 153 -14.96 8.52 -0.79
CA PHE A 153 -14.10 7.84 0.18
C PHE A 153 -12.72 8.49 0.18
N PRO A 154 -11.95 8.41 1.29
CA PRO A 154 -10.62 9.01 1.38
C PRO A 154 -9.56 8.20 0.61
N ILE A 155 -9.86 7.79 -0.63
CA ILE A 155 -8.95 7.04 -1.50
C ILE A 155 -7.98 8.03 -2.14
N ILE A 156 -6.70 7.88 -1.82
CA ILE A 156 -5.63 8.76 -2.31
C ILE A 156 -4.74 8.08 -3.37
N GLY A 157 -4.95 6.80 -3.63
CA GLY A 157 -4.14 6.08 -4.61
C GLY A 157 -4.48 4.61 -4.75
N VAL A 158 -3.78 3.99 -5.70
CA VAL A 158 -3.89 2.56 -6.01
C VAL A 158 -2.50 1.95 -6.15
N MET A 159 -2.41 0.63 -5.95
CA MET A 159 -1.19 -0.14 -6.17
C MET A 159 -1.43 -1.18 -7.27
N LEU A 160 -0.50 -1.28 -8.21
CA LEU A 160 -0.53 -2.22 -9.33
C LEU A 160 0.77 -3.03 -9.36
N GLU A 161 0.67 -4.32 -9.67
CA GLU A 161 1.81 -5.17 -9.97
C GLU A 161 1.99 -5.32 -11.48
N SER A 162 3.00 -4.63 -12.00
CA SER A 162 3.31 -4.57 -13.42
C SER A 162 4.80 -4.85 -13.69
N ASN A 163 5.08 -5.36 -14.89
CA ASN A 163 6.44 -5.60 -15.37
C ASN A 163 6.48 -5.41 -16.90
N LEU A 164 7.65 -5.50 -17.53
CA LEU A 164 7.76 -5.33 -18.98
C LEU A 164 6.98 -6.42 -19.75
N LYS A 165 6.91 -7.63 -19.21
CA LYS A 165 6.17 -8.78 -19.75
C LYS A 165 5.21 -9.33 -18.71
N GLU A 166 4.04 -9.76 -19.18
CA GLU A 166 2.99 -10.27 -18.31
C GLU A 166 3.25 -11.66 -17.71
N GLY A 167 2.48 -11.95 -16.67
CA GLY A 167 2.48 -13.21 -15.94
C GLY A 167 3.73 -13.36 -15.08
N LYS A 168 4.11 -14.62 -14.84
CA LYS A 168 5.30 -14.99 -14.08
C LYS A 168 6.06 -16.13 -14.73
N GLN A 169 7.28 -16.35 -14.28
CA GLN A 169 8.12 -17.49 -14.61
C GLN A 169 8.71 -18.09 -13.34
N ASN A 170 9.14 -19.34 -13.39
CA ASN A 170 9.87 -19.96 -12.29
C ASN A 170 11.32 -19.44 -12.28
N LEU A 171 11.93 -19.36 -11.10
CA LEU A 171 13.33 -18.99 -10.96
C LEU A 171 14.23 -20.04 -11.62
N ASN A 172 14.88 -19.65 -12.72
CA ASN A 172 15.92 -20.43 -13.37
C ASN A 172 17.09 -19.51 -13.73
N PRO A 173 18.15 -19.44 -12.89
CA PRO A 173 19.24 -18.47 -13.05
C PRO A 173 19.93 -18.49 -14.42
N LEU A 174 19.92 -19.62 -15.12
CA LEU A 174 20.57 -19.78 -16.43
C LEU A 174 19.67 -19.40 -17.61
N ASN A 175 18.36 -19.25 -17.39
CA ASN A 175 17.40 -19.03 -18.46
C ASN A 175 16.16 -18.24 -17.97
N LEU A 176 16.40 -17.02 -17.51
CA LEU A 176 15.32 -16.08 -17.21
C LEU A 176 14.91 -15.31 -18.47
N ARG A 177 13.61 -15.25 -18.72
CA ARG A 177 13.06 -14.33 -19.72
C ARG A 177 13.14 -12.91 -19.16
N PHE A 178 13.80 -12.03 -19.90
CA PHE A 178 13.93 -10.63 -19.54
C PHE A 178 12.55 -9.98 -19.31
N GLY A 179 12.44 -9.18 -18.24
CA GLY A 179 11.25 -8.38 -17.97
C GLY A 179 10.01 -9.17 -17.51
N LYS A 180 10.15 -10.44 -17.11
CA LYS A 180 9.05 -11.27 -16.61
C LYS A 180 9.25 -11.62 -15.14
N SER A 181 8.23 -11.40 -14.32
CA SER A 181 8.28 -11.62 -12.87
C SER A 181 8.67 -13.05 -12.49
N ILE A 182 9.47 -13.22 -11.45
CA ILE A 182 9.81 -14.53 -10.84
C ILE A 182 8.97 -14.83 -9.58
N THR A 183 8.12 -13.89 -9.15
CA THR A 183 7.27 -13.98 -7.96
C THR A 183 5.80 -14.01 -8.36
N ASP A 184 5.06 -12.95 -8.06
CA ASP A 184 3.65 -12.83 -8.41
C ASP A 184 3.48 -12.40 -9.87
N PRO A 185 2.42 -12.88 -10.54
CA PRO A 185 2.20 -12.56 -11.94
C PRO A 185 1.79 -11.09 -12.11
N CYS A 186 2.39 -10.41 -13.08
CA CYS A 186 2.17 -9.00 -13.33
C CYS A 186 1.38 -8.75 -14.63
N ILE A 187 0.74 -7.58 -14.75
CA ILE A 187 0.35 -7.05 -16.07
C ILE A 187 1.59 -6.58 -16.84
N ASP A 188 1.50 -6.51 -18.16
CA ASP A 188 2.57 -5.99 -19.02
C ASP A 188 2.60 -4.46 -19.07
N PHE A 189 3.66 -3.94 -19.67
CA PHE A 189 3.89 -2.50 -19.81
C PHE A 189 2.79 -1.78 -20.62
N GLU A 190 2.29 -2.38 -21.69
CA GLU A 190 1.25 -1.76 -22.52
C GLU A 190 -0.05 -1.57 -21.72
N LYS A 191 -0.49 -2.60 -20.99
CA LYS A 191 -1.64 -2.50 -20.08
C LYS A 191 -1.42 -1.45 -19.01
N THR A 192 -0.22 -1.39 -18.41
CA THR A 192 0.10 -0.37 -17.40
C THR A 192 0.01 1.04 -17.98
N LYS A 193 0.60 1.26 -19.15
CA LYS A 193 0.59 2.55 -19.85
C LYS A 193 -0.85 3.00 -20.11
N ASP A 194 -1.70 2.10 -20.61
CA ASP A 194 -3.10 2.39 -20.90
C ASP A 194 -3.89 2.75 -19.63
N LEU A 195 -3.66 2.02 -18.52
CA LEU A 195 -4.29 2.33 -17.23
C LEU A 195 -3.89 3.71 -16.69
N ILE A 196 -2.61 4.06 -16.79
CA ILE A 196 -2.10 5.36 -16.32
C ILE A 196 -2.66 6.50 -17.16
N PHE A 197 -2.65 6.39 -18.49
CA PHE A 197 -3.24 7.42 -19.35
C PHE A 197 -4.75 7.57 -19.15
N LYS A 198 -5.47 6.47 -18.91
CA LYS A 198 -6.89 6.52 -18.59
C LYS A 198 -7.15 7.25 -17.27
N ALA A 199 -6.31 7.04 -16.25
CA ALA A 199 -6.41 7.77 -14.99
C ALA A 199 -6.08 9.25 -15.16
N ASP A 200 -5.06 9.59 -15.94
CA ASP A 200 -4.72 10.98 -16.27
C ASP A 200 -5.88 11.69 -16.97
N GLU A 201 -6.41 11.14 -18.07
CA GLU A 201 -7.54 11.72 -18.81
C GLU A 201 -8.73 12.02 -17.90
N LYS A 202 -9.00 11.10 -16.97
CA LYS A 202 -10.17 11.13 -16.10
C LYS A 202 -9.99 12.06 -14.89
N LEU A 203 -8.82 12.03 -14.25
CA LEU A 203 -8.57 12.75 -13.00
C LEU A 203 -7.94 14.13 -13.23
N SER A 204 -7.29 14.38 -14.37
CA SER A 204 -6.65 15.67 -14.61
C SER A 204 -7.67 16.82 -14.65
N LYS A 205 -8.89 16.56 -15.09
CA LYS A 205 -9.98 17.54 -15.01
C LYS A 205 -10.41 17.86 -13.58
N LEU A 206 -10.33 16.89 -12.68
CA LEU A 206 -10.73 17.05 -11.28
C LEU A 206 -9.69 17.88 -10.52
N TYR A 207 -8.40 17.55 -10.67
CA TYR A 207 -7.33 18.14 -9.84
C TYR A 207 -6.62 19.35 -10.45
N PHE A 208 -6.57 19.50 -11.78
CA PHE A 208 -5.86 20.62 -12.42
C PHE A 208 -6.76 21.79 -12.81
N HIS A 209 -8.07 21.59 -12.99
CA HIS A 209 -8.98 22.73 -13.25
C HIS A 209 -9.50 23.43 -11.98
N GLN A 210 -9.45 22.79 -10.81
CA GLN A 210 -9.83 23.43 -9.54
C GLN A 210 -8.74 24.34 -8.96
N ASN A 211 -7.49 24.24 -9.40
CA ASN A 211 -6.36 25.06 -8.91
C ASN A 211 -6.10 26.33 -9.74
N HIS A 212 -6.99 26.68 -10.68
CA HIS A 212 -6.88 27.86 -11.55
C HIS A 212 -8.10 28.80 -11.54
N LEU A 213 -8.97 28.67 -10.53
CA LEU A 213 -10.08 29.59 -10.22
C LEU A 213 -10.00 30.00 -8.74
#